data_AF-A0A2E9VRG9-F1
#
_entry.id   AF-A0A2E9VRG9-F1
#
_cell.length_a   1.000
_cell.length_b   1.000
_cell.length_c   1.000
_cell.angle_alpha   90.00
_cell.angle_beta   90.00
_cell.angle_gamma   90.00
#
_symmetry.space_group_name_H-M   'P 1'
#
loop_
_entity.id
_entity.type
_entity.pdbx_description
1 polymer ?
#
loop_
_entity_poly.entity_id
_entity_poly.type
_entity_poly.pdbx_seq_one_letter_code
_entity_poly.pdbx_strand_id
1 'polypeptide(L)'
;MKLNIENRKYEFVLRSLHERWDPIGIYSEDAPYDEYARYASGVIKLLELGSQVNEIYDYLFSVETLSIGLKGDPKRTLEFAEWIKDSYSDEFK
;
A
#
# COMPACT_ATOMS: atom_id res chain seq x y z
N MET A 1 -16.81 11.74 -15.79
CA MET A 1 -17.33 11.04 -14.60
C MET A 1 -16.39 11.37 -13.45
N LYS A 2 -16.82 12.12 -12.42
CA LYS A 2 -15.97 12.32 -11.23
C LYS A 2 -15.93 11.00 -10.49
N LEU A 3 -14.75 10.39 -10.35
CA LEU A 3 -14.58 9.25 -9.45
C LEU A 3 -15.00 9.70 -8.04
N ASN A 4 -15.78 8.87 -7.35
CA ASN A 4 -16.06 9.06 -5.93
C ASN A 4 -14.73 9.17 -5.16
N ILE A 5 -14.68 9.97 -4.09
CA ILE A 5 -13.46 10.17 -3.30
C ILE A 5 -12.93 8.84 -2.75
N GLU A 6 -13.83 7.93 -2.36
CA GLU A 6 -13.47 6.57 -1.94
C GLU A 6 -12.79 5.77 -3.06
N ASN A 7 -13.29 5.88 -4.30
CA ASN A 7 -12.64 5.24 -5.43
C ASN A 7 -11.27 5.85 -5.69
N ARG A 8 -11.10 7.18 -5.52
CA ARG A 8 -9.78 7.82 -5.69
C ARG A 8 -8.78 7.36 -4.64
N LYS A 9 -9.19 7.26 -3.37
CA LYS A 9 -8.35 6.74 -2.28
C LYS A 9 -7.93 5.30 -2.56
N TYR A 10 -8.88 4.47 -2.97
CA TYR A 10 -8.64 3.08 -3.30
C TYR A 10 -7.65 2.94 -4.47
N GLU A 11 -7.89 3.63 -5.58
CA GLU A 11 -7.00 3.63 -6.74
C GLU A 11 -5.60 4.15 -6.39
N PHE A 12 -5.50 5.22 -5.60
CA PHE A 12 -4.20 5.75 -5.15
C PHE A 12 -3.39 4.72 -4.37
N VAL A 13 -4.03 4.07 -3.39
CA VAL A 13 -3.36 3.07 -2.55
C VAL A 13 -3.02 1.83 -3.37
N LEU A 14 -3.95 1.33 -4.19
CA LEU A 14 -3.72 0.15 -5.03
C LEU A 14 -2.54 0.37 -5.98
N ARG A 15 -2.52 1.50 -6.69
CA ARG A 15 -1.40 1.86 -7.57
C ARG A 15 -0.10 2.04 -6.80
N SER A 16 -0.15 2.63 -5.62
CA SER A 16 1.04 2.79 -4.78
C SER A 16 1.63 1.45 -4.35
N LEU A 17 0.78 0.50 -3.94
CA LEU A 17 1.21 -0.86 -3.60
C LEU A 17 1.83 -1.55 -4.82
N HIS A 18 1.22 -1.42 -5.98
CA HIS A 18 1.69 -2.05 -7.20
C HIS A 18 2.94 -1.39 -7.81
N GLU A 19 3.09 -0.07 -7.78
CA GLU A 19 4.19 0.64 -8.47
C GLU A 19 5.42 0.86 -7.58
N ARG A 20 5.25 0.95 -6.25
CA ARG A 20 6.32 1.32 -5.32
C ARG A 20 6.63 0.25 -4.29
N TRP A 21 5.61 -0.36 -3.70
CA TRP A 21 5.84 -1.37 -2.68
C TRP A 21 6.23 -2.72 -3.27
N ASP A 22 5.44 -3.23 -4.22
CA ASP A 22 5.62 -4.40 -5.11
C ASP A 22 6.61 -5.50 -4.68
N PRO A 23 6.49 -6.11 -3.49
CA PRO A 23 7.52 -7.02 -2.97
C PRO A 23 7.82 -8.22 -3.88
N ILE A 24 6.90 -8.56 -4.79
CA ILE A 24 7.00 -9.67 -5.73
C ILE A 24 7.65 -9.24 -7.08
N GLY A 25 7.66 -7.94 -7.41
CA GLY A 25 8.28 -7.41 -8.63
C GLY A 25 7.41 -7.49 -9.89
N ILE A 26 6.11 -7.74 -9.73
CA ILE A 26 5.18 -8.00 -10.83
C ILE A 26 4.81 -6.76 -11.64
N TYR A 27 5.10 -5.55 -11.13
CA TYR A 27 4.88 -4.31 -11.88
C TYR A 27 5.61 -4.31 -13.22
N SER A 28 6.80 -4.92 -13.23
CA SER A 28 7.63 -5.01 -14.44
C SER A 28 7.11 -6.03 -15.48
N GLU A 29 6.12 -6.85 -15.11
CA GLU A 29 5.61 -7.95 -15.93
C GLU A 29 4.24 -7.66 -16.58
N ASP A 30 3.77 -6.40 -16.57
CA ASP A 30 2.42 -6.00 -17.00
C ASP A 30 1.29 -6.81 -16.31
N ALA A 31 1.55 -7.27 -15.07
CA ALA A 31 0.61 -8.06 -14.30
C ALA A 31 -0.61 -7.24 -13.87
N PRO A 32 -1.78 -7.87 -13.67
CA PRO A 32 -2.97 -7.18 -13.18
C PRO A 32 -2.73 -6.43 -11.85
N TYR A 33 -3.22 -5.20 -11.78
CA TYR A 33 -3.18 -4.39 -10.55
C TYR A 33 -3.90 -5.05 -9.35
N ASP A 34 -4.78 -6.03 -9.59
CA ASP A 34 -5.69 -6.58 -8.59
C ASP A 34 -5.01 -7.56 -7.60
N GLU A 35 -3.77 -7.99 -7.83
CA GLU A 35 -3.05 -8.86 -6.90
C GLU A 35 -2.89 -8.22 -5.51
N TYR A 36 -2.75 -6.89 -5.48
CA TYR A 36 -2.65 -6.12 -4.23
C TYR A 36 -4.00 -5.57 -3.72
N ALA A 37 -5.10 -5.76 -4.47
CA ALA A 37 -6.44 -5.25 -4.15
C ALA A 37 -6.89 -5.67 -2.75
N ARG A 38 -6.64 -6.94 -2.40
CA ARG A 38 -7.00 -7.53 -1.09
C ARG A 38 -6.30 -6.87 0.10
N TYR A 39 -5.21 -6.14 -0.11
CA TYR A 39 -4.44 -5.49 0.95
C TYR A 39 -4.70 -3.98 1.02
N ALA A 40 -5.14 -3.36 -0.09
CA ALA A 40 -5.38 -1.93 -0.19
C ALA A 40 -6.35 -1.41 0.88
N SER A 41 -7.45 -2.14 1.15
CA SER A 41 -8.43 -1.75 2.16
C SER A 41 -7.85 -1.65 3.58
N GLY A 42 -6.91 -2.53 3.93
CA GLY A 42 -6.26 -2.49 5.24
C GLY A 42 -5.35 -1.27 5.39
N VAL A 43 -4.61 -0.94 4.34
CA VAL A 43 -3.76 0.27 4.29
C VAL A 43 -4.62 1.53 4.37
N ILE A 44 -5.70 1.62 3.58
CA ILE A 44 -6.62 2.77 3.61
C ILE A 44 -7.16 2.99 5.02
N LYS A 45 -7.62 1.92 5.69
CA LYS A 45 -8.13 2.01 7.06
C LYS A 45 -7.10 2.60 8.02
N LEU A 46 -5.83 2.17 7.96
CA LEU A 46 -4.76 2.70 8.82
C LEU A 46 -4.48 4.17 8.50
N LEU A 47 -4.44 4.54 7.22
CA LEU A 47 -4.23 5.93 6.79
C LEU A 47 -5.36 6.85 7.27
N GLU A 48 -6.62 6.42 7.16
CA GLU A 48 -7.79 7.19 7.59
C GLU A 48 -7.88 7.33 9.12
N LEU A 49 -7.39 6.35 9.87
CA LEU A 49 -7.29 6.43 11.33
C LEU A 49 -6.13 7.35 11.79
N GLY A 50 -5.29 7.82 10.86
CA GLY A 50 -4.11 8.59 11.19
C GLY A 50 -3.01 7.78 11.88
N SER A 51 -3.02 6.44 11.71
CA SER A 51 -2.08 5.51 12.33
C SER A 51 -0.62 5.90 12.11
N GLN A 52 0.23 5.53 13.06
CA GLN A 52 1.67 5.80 12.99
C GLN A 52 2.34 4.96 11.90
N VAL A 53 3.52 5.39 11.43
CA VAL A 53 4.28 4.70 10.37
C VAL A 53 4.56 3.25 10.72
N ASN A 54 4.89 2.96 11.99
CA ASN A 54 5.15 1.59 12.45
C ASN A 54 3.92 0.67 12.31
N GLU A 55 2.70 1.18 12.54
CA GLU A 55 1.48 0.38 12.37
C GLU A 55 1.23 0.03 10.88
N ILE A 56 1.52 0.98 9.98
CA ILE A 56 1.44 0.77 8.53
C ILE A 56 2.52 -0.23 8.08
N TYR A 57 3.74 -0.06 8.58
CA TYR A 57 4.85 -0.96 8.36
C TYR A 57 4.53 -2.39 8.83
N ASP A 58 4.07 -2.57 10.07
CA ASP A 58 3.79 -3.89 10.65
C ASP A 58 2.71 -4.61 9.82
N TYR A 59 1.68 -3.89 9.38
CA TYR A 59 0.67 -4.43 8.49
C TYR A 59 1.28 -4.91 7.17
N LEU A 60 2.01 -4.06 6.46
CA LEU A 60 2.60 -4.40 5.16
C LEU A 60 3.63 -5.51 5.27
N PHE A 61 4.49 -5.46 6.28
CA PHE A 61 5.51 -6.47 6.51
C PHE A 61 4.88 -7.82 6.87
N SER A 62 3.76 -7.83 7.60
CA SER A 62 2.98 -9.06 7.82
C SER A 62 2.33 -9.59 6.53
N VAL A 63 1.89 -8.71 5.62
CA VAL A 63 1.40 -9.13 4.31
C VAL A 63 2.53 -9.78 3.51
N GLU A 64 3.68 -9.11 3.42
CA GLU A 64 4.86 -9.58 2.70
C GLU A 64 5.32 -10.96 3.19
N THR A 65 5.38 -11.14 4.52
CA THR A 65 5.96 -12.35 5.13
C THR A 65 4.96 -13.46 5.37
N LEU A 66 3.73 -13.15 5.78
CA LEU A 66 2.74 -14.16 6.18
C LEU A 66 1.71 -14.44 5.09
N SER A 67 1.28 -13.41 4.35
CA SER A 67 0.24 -13.58 3.31
C SER A 67 0.82 -13.95 1.95
N ILE A 68 1.92 -13.30 1.56
CA ILE A 68 2.63 -13.59 0.30
C ILE A 68 3.66 -14.72 0.53
N GLY A 69 4.29 -14.79 1.70
CA GLY A 69 5.23 -15.86 2.05
C GLY A 69 6.69 -15.56 1.69
N LEU A 70 7.05 -14.29 1.50
CA LEU A 70 8.43 -13.87 1.25
C LEU A 70 9.22 -13.77 2.57
N LYS A 71 10.54 -13.67 2.46
CA LYS A 71 11.39 -13.39 3.64
C LYS A 71 11.16 -11.98 4.21
N GLY A 72 10.62 -11.07 3.40
CA GLY A 72 10.43 -9.67 3.73
C GLY A 72 11.66 -8.82 3.44
N ASP A 73 11.44 -7.57 3.02
CA ASP A 73 12.44 -6.50 2.99
C ASP A 73 12.05 -5.39 3.99
N PRO A 74 12.56 -5.44 5.23
CA PRO A 74 12.17 -4.50 6.27
C PRO A 74 12.45 -3.04 5.90
N LYS A 75 13.56 -2.79 5.19
CA LYS A 75 13.99 -1.43 4.86
C LYS A 75 13.06 -0.85 3.81
N ARG A 76 12.86 -1.56 2.71
CA ARG A 76 11.96 -1.13 1.63
C ARG A 76 10.52 -0.98 2.09
N THR A 77 10.03 -1.90 2.93
CA THR A 77 8.67 -1.83 3.46
C THR A 77 8.50 -0.66 4.42
N LEU A 78 9.52 -0.31 5.22
CA LEU A 78 9.51 0.89 6.06
C LEU A 78 9.52 2.17 5.22
N GLU A 79 10.42 2.28 4.24
CA GLU A 79 10.51 3.43 3.33
C GLU A 79 9.19 3.67 2.60
N PHE A 80 8.52 2.60 2.17
CA PHE A 80 7.19 2.72 1.57
C PHE A 80 6.11 3.16 2.58
N ALA A 81 6.13 2.64 3.82
CA ALA A 81 5.17 3.02 4.85
C ALA A 81 5.27 4.51 5.22
N GLU A 82 6.48 5.06 5.29
CA GLU A 82 6.72 6.49 5.46
C GLU A 82 6.16 7.28 4.27
N TRP A 83 6.56 6.90 3.05
CA TRP A 83 6.18 7.59 1.83
C TRP A 83 4.66 7.62 1.61
N ILE A 84 3.96 6.50 1.81
CA ILE A 84 2.52 6.41 1.54
C ILE A 84 1.71 7.22 2.56
N LYS A 85 2.18 7.30 3.81
CA LYS A 85 1.54 8.11 4.84
C LYS A 85 1.55 9.58 4.47
N ASP A 86 2.72 10.10 4.11
CA ASP A 86 2.89 11.51 3.74
C ASP A 86 2.12 11.82 2.45
N SER A 87 2.28 10.99 1.41
CA SER A 87 1.65 11.20 0.11
C SER A 87 0.12 11.12 0.18
N TYR A 88 -0.44 10.19 0.97
CA TYR A 88 -1.89 10.10 1.16
C TYR A 88 -2.44 11.32 1.90
N SER A 89 -1.70 11.80 2.92
CA SER A 89 -2.08 12.99 3.66
C SER A 89 -2.12 14.22 2.76
N ASP A 90 -1.16 14.37 1.85
CA ASP A 90 -1.10 15.53 0.96
C ASP A 90 -2.13 15.50 -0.16
N GLU A 91 -2.51 14.32 -0.67
CA GLU A 91 -3.50 14.16 -1.74
C GLU A 91 -4.96 14.28 -1.25
N PHE A 92 -5.25 13.88 -0.01
CA PHE A 92 -6.63 13.71 0.50
C PHE A 92 -6.96 14.50 1.79
N LYS A 93 -6.13 15.48 2.15
CA LYS A 93 -6.44 16.48 3.19
C LYS A 93 -7.71 17.30 2.87
#